data_AF-A0A1H2QVE9-F1
#
_entry.id   AF-A0A1H2QVE9-F1
#
_cell.length_a   1.000
_cell.length_b   1.000
_cell.length_c   1.000
_cell.angle_alpha   90.00
_cell.angle_beta   90.00
_cell.angle_gamma   90.00
#
_symmetry.space_group_name_H-M   'P 1'
#
loop_
_entity.id
_entity.type
_entity.pdbx_description
1 polymer ?
#
loop_
_entity_poly.entity_id
_entity_poly.type
_entity_poly.pdbx_seq_one_letter_code
_entity_poly.pdbx_strand_id
1 'polypeptide(L)'
;MVILNEDTFEEIFSLKLNLMNVFIVASIGAILLISITTFIIAFTPLREFIPGYSSSKLKRDATELALKSDSLTVALKKNEAYILSIQKVLNGQLEYAKFNKDSILSSIEEPMPKVKLSASEEELELRDQVTKEEKKYLPTSPKKKK
;
A
#
# COMPACT_ATOMS: atom_id res chain seq x y z
N MET A 1 52.14 20.37 10.74
CA MET A 1 52.15 21.18 9.51
C MET A 1 51.47 22.48 9.87
N VAL A 2 52.17 23.60 9.73
CA VAL A 2 51.66 24.93 10.07
C VAL A 2 51.29 25.60 8.76
N ILE A 3 50.08 26.18 8.68
CA ILE A 3 49.63 26.93 7.53
C ILE A 3 49.74 28.41 7.90
N LEU A 4 50.69 29.10 7.28
CA LEU A 4 50.88 30.55 7.43
C LEU A 4 50.16 31.28 6.30
N ASN A 5 49.60 32.44 6.61
CA ASN A 5 49.13 33.38 5.58
C ASN A 5 50.33 33.98 4.85
N GLU A 6 50.34 33.92 3.53
CA GLU A 6 51.47 34.41 2.72
C GLU A 6 51.58 35.94 2.75
N ASP A 7 50.45 36.65 2.93
CA ASP A 7 50.41 38.12 2.92
C ASP A 7 50.66 38.75 4.29
N THR A 8 50.21 38.10 5.37
CA THR A 8 50.32 38.65 6.74
C THR A 8 51.30 37.89 7.64
N PHE A 9 51.87 36.77 7.19
CA PHE A 9 52.70 35.84 7.99
C PHE A 9 52.04 35.39 9.31
N GLU A 10 50.75 35.62 9.49
CA GLU A 10 49.99 35.18 10.65
C GLU A 10 49.64 33.69 10.51
N GLU A 11 49.73 32.96 11.62
CA GLU A 11 49.36 31.55 11.69
C GLU A 11 47.83 31.44 11.65
N ILE A 12 47.29 31.04 10.50
CA ILE A 12 45.83 30.94 10.30
C ILE A 12 45.30 29.64 10.91
N PHE A 13 46.12 28.58 10.88
CA PHE A 13 45.71 27.26 11.34
C PHE A 13 46.91 26.39 11.74
N SER A 14 46.97 26.05 13.04
CA SER A 14 47.96 25.14 13.62
C SER A 14 47.29 23.84 14.07
N LEU A 15 47.29 22.82 13.22
CA LEU A 15 46.86 21.49 13.65
C LEU A 15 48.06 20.74 14.25
N LYS A 16 48.18 20.78 15.58
CA LYS A 16 49.08 19.86 16.29
C LYS A 16 48.51 18.44 16.16
N LEU A 17 49.17 17.60 15.36
CA LEU A 17 48.89 16.18 15.24
C LEU A 17 49.25 15.50 16.57
N ASN A 18 48.26 15.38 17.45
CA ASN A 18 48.29 14.56 18.65
C ASN A 18 47.22 13.46 18.49
N LEU A 19 47.46 12.28 19.06
CA LEU A 19 46.50 11.16 19.08
C LEU A 19 45.10 11.62 19.49
N MET A 20 45.02 12.52 20.49
CA MET A 20 43.76 13.09 20.97
C MET A 20 43.02 13.91 19.89
N ASN A 21 43.72 14.80 19.18
CA ASN A 21 43.10 15.64 18.16
C ASN A 21 42.63 14.81 16.95
N VAL A 22 43.43 13.80 16.56
CA VAL A 22 43.06 12.87 15.48
C VAL A 22 41.80 12.07 15.87
N PHE A 23 41.71 11.61 17.12
CA PHE A 23 40.52 10.91 17.60
C PHE A 23 39.26 11.77 17.55
N ILE A 24 39.34 13.03 18.01
CA ILE A 24 38.22 13.97 18.02
C ILE A 24 37.73 14.26 16.59
N VAL A 25 38.65 14.59 15.67
CA VAL A 25 38.32 14.86 14.27
C VAL A 25 37.73 13.62 13.60
N ALA A 26 38.28 12.43 13.87
CA ALA A 26 37.76 11.18 13.33
C ALA A 26 36.35 10.86 13.86
N SER A 27 36.09 11.05 15.16
CA SER A 27 34.76 10.82 15.75
C SER A 27 33.72 11.77 15.18
N ILE A 28 34.05 13.06 15.07
CA ILE A 28 33.16 14.05 14.46
C ILE A 28 32.91 13.73 12.99
N GLY A 29 33.97 13.38 12.24
CA GLY A 29 33.85 12.95 10.85
C GLY A 29 32.96 11.71 10.70
N ALA A 30 33.09 10.72 11.58
CA ALA A 30 32.26 9.52 11.57
C ALA A 30 30.78 9.84 11.84
N ILE A 31 30.48 10.65 12.86
CA ILE A 31 29.11 11.06 13.19
C ILE A 31 28.49 11.83 12.00
N LEU A 32 29.26 12.72 11.39
CA LEU A 32 28.83 13.53 10.26
C LEU A 32 28.57 12.64 9.02
N LEU A 33 29.45 11.68 8.73
CA LEU A 33 29.28 10.71 7.65
C LEU A 33 28.03 9.85 7.84
N ILE A 34 27.83 9.30 9.04
CA ILE A 34 26.64 8.49 9.36
C ILE A 34 25.39 9.34 9.17
N SER A 35 25.36 10.56 9.72
CA SER A 35 24.22 11.47 9.63
C SER A 35 23.87 11.82 8.19
N ILE A 36 24.86 12.19 7.37
CA ILE A 36 24.66 12.47 5.93
C ILE A 36 24.15 11.22 5.21
N THR A 37 24.77 10.06 5.46
CA THR A 37 24.38 8.80 4.80
C THR A 37 22.93 8.44 5.15
N THR A 38 22.53 8.57 6.41
CA THR A 38 21.14 8.37 6.85
C THR A 38 20.19 9.36 6.19
N PHE A 39 20.57 10.65 6.10
CA PHE A 39 19.76 11.66 5.43
C PHE A 39 19.58 11.34 3.94
N ILE A 40 20.65 10.96 3.24
CA ILE A 40 20.59 10.52 1.84
C ILE A 40 19.64 9.32 1.71
N ILE A 41 19.78 8.27 2.52
CA ILE A 41 18.89 7.10 2.42
C ILE A 41 17.41 7.45 2.68
N ALA A 42 17.15 8.34 3.65
CA ALA A 42 15.79 8.71 4.04
C ALA A 42 15.07 9.61 3.02
N PHE A 43 15.79 10.57 2.41
CA PHE A 43 15.26 11.58 1.50
C PHE A 43 15.41 11.23 0.01
N THR A 44 16.19 10.21 -0.34
CA THR A 44 16.38 9.74 -1.71
C THR A 44 15.52 8.49 -1.97
N PRO A 45 15.08 8.21 -3.21
CA PRO A 45 14.33 7.00 -3.55
C PRO A 45 15.04 5.66 -3.26
N LEU A 46 16.29 5.65 -2.75
CA LEU A 46 17.00 4.43 -2.33
C LEU A 46 16.18 3.56 -1.37
N ARG A 47 15.37 4.15 -0.49
CA ARG A 47 14.49 3.39 0.43
C ARG A 47 13.41 2.57 -0.28
N GLU A 48 13.00 2.97 -1.47
CA GLU A 48 11.95 2.28 -2.25
C GLU A 48 12.47 1.00 -2.93
N PHE A 49 13.80 0.82 -2.98
CA PHE A 49 14.45 -0.39 -3.49
C PHE A 49 14.58 -1.49 -2.44
N ILE A 50 14.16 -1.26 -1.18
CA ILE A 50 14.10 -2.30 -0.15
C ILE A 50 12.82 -3.13 -0.39
N PRO A 51 12.93 -4.41 -0.76
CA PRO A 51 11.77 -5.27 -0.94
C PRO A 51 11.00 -5.38 0.38
N GLY A 52 9.72 -5.01 0.36
CA GLY A 52 8.85 -4.96 1.55
C GLY A 52 8.15 -3.61 1.74
N TYR A 53 8.72 -2.52 1.24
CA TYR A 53 8.05 -1.21 1.16
C TYR A 53 7.49 -1.02 -0.24
N SER A 54 6.35 -1.63 -0.54
CA SER A 54 5.62 -1.32 -1.77
C SER A 54 5.37 0.19 -1.81
N SER A 55 5.91 0.88 -2.81
CA SER A 55 5.63 2.31 -2.98
C SER A 55 4.11 2.51 -3.02
N SER A 56 3.62 3.61 -2.46
CA SER A 56 2.19 3.93 -2.47
C SER A 56 1.62 3.92 -3.90
N LYS A 57 2.46 4.28 -4.88
CA LYS A 57 2.18 4.18 -6.31
C LYS A 57 2.00 2.73 -6.77
N LEU A 58 2.94 1.83 -6.46
CA LEU A 58 2.85 0.43 -6.89
C LEU A 58 1.62 -0.29 -6.32
N LYS A 59 1.27 0.00 -5.05
CA LYS A 59 0.01 -0.51 -4.45
C LYS A 59 -1.21 -0.03 -5.21
N ARG A 60 -1.27 1.27 -5.53
CA ARG A 60 -2.38 1.85 -6.28
C ARG A 60 -2.51 1.26 -7.68
N ASP A 61 -1.39 1.19 -8.40
CA ASP A 61 -1.35 0.63 -9.74
C ASP A 61 -1.77 -0.85 -9.74
N ALA A 62 -1.34 -1.63 -8.74
CA ALA A 62 -1.75 -3.01 -8.58
C ALA A 62 -3.26 -3.16 -8.31
N THR A 63 -3.83 -2.32 -7.44
CA THR A 63 -5.28 -2.32 -7.19
C THR A 63 -6.08 -1.90 -8.42
N GLU A 64 -5.65 -0.85 -9.12
CA GLU A 64 -6.31 -0.40 -10.35
C GLU A 64 -6.26 -1.47 -11.43
N LEU A 65 -5.10 -2.11 -11.61
CA LEU A 65 -4.93 -3.18 -12.58
C LEU A 65 -5.76 -4.42 -12.23
N ALA A 66 -5.85 -4.77 -10.95
CA ALA A 66 -6.70 -5.86 -10.48
C ALA A 66 -8.18 -5.59 -10.80
N LEU A 67 -8.68 -4.37 -10.51
CA LEU A 67 -10.06 -3.98 -10.83
C LEU A 67 -10.35 -3.99 -12.33
N LYS A 68 -9.42 -3.47 -13.14
CA LYS A 68 -9.54 -3.48 -14.61
C LYS A 68 -9.55 -4.91 -15.15
N SER A 69 -8.66 -5.76 -14.65
CA SER A 69 -8.57 -7.17 -15.05
C SER A 69 -9.85 -7.94 -14.71
N ASP A 70 -10.42 -7.73 -13.52
CA ASP A 70 -11.69 -8.33 -13.12
C ASP A 70 -12.84 -7.90 -14.03
N SER A 71 -12.97 -6.58 -14.27
CA SER A 71 -13.97 -6.04 -15.19
C SER A 71 -13.82 -6.60 -16.61
N LEU A 72 -12.59 -6.75 -17.11
CA LEU A 72 -12.32 -7.29 -18.43
C LEU A 72 -12.67 -8.78 -18.50
N THR A 73 -12.40 -9.53 -17.44
CA THR A 73 -12.75 -10.95 -17.31
C THR A 73 -14.26 -11.16 -17.38
N VAL A 74 -15.04 -10.31 -16.68
CA VAL A 74 -16.50 -10.34 -16.74
C VAL A 74 -17.02 -10.04 -18.15
N ALA A 75 -16.46 -9.02 -18.81
CA ALA A 75 -16.84 -8.67 -20.17
C ALA A 75 -16.49 -9.78 -21.18
N LEU A 76 -15.34 -10.43 -21.02
CA LEU A 76 -14.94 -11.57 -21.85
C LEU A 76 -15.89 -12.75 -21.67
N LYS A 77 -16.20 -13.16 -20.44
CA LYS A 77 -17.16 -14.25 -20.17
C LYS A 77 -18.52 -14.01 -20.83
N LYS A 78 -19.02 -12.78 -20.78
CA LYS A 78 -20.28 -12.39 -21.46
C LYS A 78 -20.18 -12.53 -22.97
N ASN A 79 -19.07 -12.11 -23.57
CA ASN A 79 -18.85 -12.23 -25.01
C ASN A 79 -18.69 -13.69 -25.45
N GLU A 80 -17.94 -14.51 -24.70
CA GLU A 80 -17.79 -15.94 -24.98
C GLU A 80 -19.13 -16.66 -24.96
N ALA A 81 -19.96 -16.43 -23.94
CA ALA A 81 -21.30 -17.01 -23.87
C ALA A 81 -22.20 -16.55 -25.02
N TYR A 82 -22.10 -15.29 -25.43
CA TYR A 82 -22.82 -14.76 -26.59
C TYR A 82 -22.37 -15.46 -27.89
N ILE A 83 -21.07 -15.58 -28.13
CA ILE A 83 -20.53 -16.28 -29.31
C ILE A 83 -20.95 -17.75 -29.32
N LEU A 84 -20.87 -18.43 -28.17
CA LEU A 84 -21.33 -19.82 -28.02
C LEU A 84 -22.82 -19.97 -28.33
N SER A 85 -23.64 -18.99 -27.91
CA SER A 85 -25.07 -18.99 -28.21
C SER A 85 -25.33 -18.86 -29.73
N ILE A 86 -24.60 -17.99 -30.42
CA ILE A 86 -24.66 -17.85 -31.89
C ILE A 86 -24.25 -19.16 -32.56
N GLN A 87 -23.14 -19.77 -32.14
CA GLN A 87 -22.67 -21.04 -32.69
C GLN A 87 -23.71 -22.16 -32.53
N LYS A 88 -24.42 -22.21 -31.40
CA LYS A 88 -25.48 -23.21 -31.18
C LYS A 88 -26.66 -23.03 -32.13
N VAL A 89 -27.04 -21.79 -32.42
CA VAL A 89 -28.11 -21.49 -33.40
C VAL A 89 -27.70 -21.91 -34.80
N LEU A 90 -26.49 -21.55 -35.22
CA LEU A 90 -25.99 -21.90 -36.55
C LEU A 90 -25.90 -23.43 -36.76
N ASN A 91 -25.67 -24.19 -35.69
CA ASN A 91 -25.64 -25.65 -35.70
C ASN A 91 -27.02 -26.32 -35.48
N GLY A 92 -28.11 -25.55 -35.45
CA GLY A 92 -29.48 -26.10 -35.33
C GLY A 92 -29.86 -26.61 -33.93
N GLN A 93 -29.06 -26.35 -32.90
CA GLN A 93 -29.34 -26.72 -31.50
C GLN A 93 -30.20 -25.62 -30.85
N LEU A 94 -31.47 -25.53 -31.25
CA LEU A 94 -32.39 -24.49 -30.79
C LEU A 94 -33.19 -24.93 -29.54
N GLU A 95 -32.77 -24.46 -28.37
CA GLU A 95 -33.60 -24.47 -27.16
C GLU A 95 -34.27 -23.09 -27.03
N TYR A 96 -35.40 -22.91 -27.72
CA TYR A 96 -36.11 -21.61 -27.90
C TYR A 96 -36.43 -20.87 -26.58
N ALA A 97 -36.49 -21.57 -25.46
CA ALA A 97 -36.75 -21.00 -24.13
C ALA A 97 -35.54 -20.27 -23.51
N LYS A 98 -34.31 -20.53 -23.98
CA LYS A 98 -33.07 -19.95 -23.40
C LYS A 98 -32.40 -18.89 -24.26
N PHE A 99 -32.95 -18.58 -25.45
CA PHE A 99 -32.26 -17.76 -26.45
C PHE A 99 -32.49 -16.23 -26.32
N ASN A 100 -33.20 -15.77 -25.29
CA ASN A 100 -33.25 -14.33 -25.03
C ASN A 100 -31.91 -13.86 -24.47
N LYS A 101 -31.44 -12.68 -24.91
CA LYS A 101 -30.21 -12.03 -24.40
C LYS A 101 -30.20 -11.99 -22.87
N ASP A 102 -31.36 -11.76 -22.27
CA ASP A 102 -31.55 -11.71 -20.82
C ASP A 102 -31.45 -13.12 -20.18
N SER A 103 -31.90 -14.18 -20.85
CA SER A 103 -31.73 -15.57 -20.39
C SER A 103 -30.28 -16.07 -20.49
N ILE A 104 -29.56 -15.63 -21.52
CA ILE A 104 -28.11 -15.91 -21.66
C ILE A 104 -27.34 -15.18 -20.57
N LEU A 105 -27.62 -13.89 -20.33
CA LEU A 105 -26.98 -13.11 -19.26
C LEU A 105 -27.27 -13.67 -17.87
N SER A 106 -28.54 -14.02 -17.59
CA SER A 106 -28.96 -14.57 -16.30
C SER A 106 -28.36 -15.95 -16.03
N SER A 107 -28.02 -16.73 -17.05
CA SER A 107 -27.30 -18.01 -16.90
C SER A 107 -25.80 -17.84 -16.60
N ILE A 108 -25.24 -16.64 -16.80
CA ILE A 108 -23.83 -16.29 -16.54
C ILE A 108 -23.68 -15.59 -15.19
N GLU A 109 -24.75 -14.99 -14.67
CA GLU A 109 -24.85 -14.61 -13.26
C GLU A 109 -24.81 -15.89 -12.43
N GLU A 110 -23.59 -16.33 -12.11
CA GLU A 110 -23.39 -17.33 -11.08
C GLU A 110 -24.13 -16.86 -9.84
N PRO A 111 -24.94 -17.73 -9.21
CA PRO A 111 -25.56 -17.38 -7.94
C PRO A 111 -24.43 -16.93 -7.02
N MET A 112 -24.48 -15.67 -6.57
CA MET A 112 -23.45 -15.12 -5.69
C MET A 112 -23.08 -16.20 -4.68
N PRO A 113 -21.79 -16.52 -4.51
CA PRO A 113 -21.40 -17.54 -3.57
C PRO A 113 -22.13 -17.22 -2.27
N LYS A 114 -22.87 -18.20 -1.72
CA LYS A 114 -23.45 -18.09 -0.39
C LYS A 114 -22.28 -18.02 0.58
N VAL A 115 -21.64 -16.86 0.64
CA VAL A 115 -20.58 -16.56 1.58
C VAL A 115 -21.25 -16.72 2.93
N LYS A 116 -20.75 -17.65 3.75
CA LYS A 116 -21.11 -17.66 5.16
C LYS A 116 -20.61 -16.33 5.72
N LEU A 117 -21.48 -15.34 5.83
CA LEU A 117 -21.21 -14.07 6.52
C LEU A 117 -21.14 -14.27 8.05
N SER A 118 -20.65 -15.42 8.52
CA SER A 118 -20.32 -15.60 9.93
C SER A 118 -19.11 -14.73 10.23
N ALA A 119 -19.28 -13.80 11.17
CA ALA A 119 -18.19 -13.00 11.70
C ALA A 119 -17.03 -13.90 12.14
N SER A 120 -15.79 -13.50 11.82
CA SER A 120 -14.59 -14.12 12.36
C SER A 120 -14.51 -13.83 13.87
N GLU A 121 -13.87 -14.71 14.64
CA GLU A 121 -13.65 -14.50 16.08
C GLU A 121 -12.96 -13.15 16.35
N GLU A 122 -11.96 -12.82 15.56
CA GLU A 122 -11.21 -11.55 15.62
C GLU A 122 -12.11 -10.31 15.38
N GLU A 123 -13.12 -10.45 14.51
CA GLU A 123 -14.06 -9.37 14.19
C GLU A 123 -15.04 -9.14 15.33
N LEU A 124 -15.47 -10.23 15.99
CA LEU A 124 -16.32 -10.16 17.18
C LEU A 124 -15.59 -9.49 18.36
N GLU A 125 -14.34 -9.86 18.59
CA GLU A 125 -13.51 -9.26 19.64
C GLU A 125 -13.28 -7.76 19.41
N LEU A 126 -13.04 -7.37 18.16
CA LEU A 126 -12.89 -5.96 17.78
C LEU A 126 -14.18 -5.17 18.03
N ARG A 127 -15.35 -5.74 17.71
CA ARG A 127 -16.66 -5.12 18.01
C ARG A 127 -16.86 -4.89 19.50
N ASP A 128 -16.47 -5.87 20.31
CA ASP A 128 -16.54 -5.77 21.78
C ASP A 128 -15.61 -4.70 22.32
N GLN A 129 -14.40 -4.59 21.77
CA GLN A 129 -13.44 -3.56 22.14
C GLN A 129 -13.95 -2.16 21.78
N VAL A 130 -14.41 -1.97 20.54
CA VAL A 130 -14.99 -0.69 20.08
C VAL A 130 -16.19 -0.30 20.94
N THR A 131 -17.09 -1.24 21.25
CA THR A 131 -18.26 -0.98 22.10
C THR A 131 -17.86 -0.57 23.52
N LYS A 132 -16.80 -1.17 24.10
CA LYS A 132 -16.27 -0.78 25.41
C LYS A 132 -15.66 0.62 25.37
N GLU A 133 -14.94 0.96 24.30
CA GLU A 133 -14.37 2.29 24.12
C GLU A 133 -15.47 3.35 23.91
N GLU A 134 -16.44 3.12 23.03
CA GLU A 134 -17.58 4.03 22.84
C GLU A 134 -18.33 4.30 24.15
N LYS A 135 -18.61 3.25 24.95
CA LYS A 135 -19.23 3.40 26.28
C LYS A 135 -18.38 4.21 27.25
N LYS A 136 -17.05 4.15 27.15
CA LYS A 136 -16.11 4.94 27.97
C LYS A 136 -16.11 6.42 27.58
N TYR A 137 -16.36 6.72 26.29
CA TYR A 137 -16.36 8.08 25.75
C TYR A 137 -17.74 8.77 25.73
N LEU A 138 -18.85 8.07 25.99
CA LEU A 138 -20.18 8.67 26.14
C LEU A 138 -20.37 9.25 27.56
N PRO A 139 -20.35 10.60 27.76
CA PRO A 139 -20.75 11.18 29.03
C PRO A 139 -22.25 10.93 29.25
N THR A 140 -22.58 10.47 30.45
CA THR A 140 -23.94 10.28 30.96
C THR A 140 -24.81 11.51 30.73
N SER A 141 -25.66 11.48 29.70
CA SER A 141 -26.75 12.44 29.58
C SER A 141 -27.74 12.20 30.72
N PRO A 142 -28.05 13.20 31.57
CA PRO A 142 -28.90 12.99 32.73
C PRO A 142 -30.34 12.82 32.27
N LYS A 143 -30.99 11.74 32.74
CA LYS A 143 -32.44 11.54 32.60
C LYS A 143 -33.17 12.69 33.29
N LYS A 144 -33.84 13.56 32.52
CA LYS A 144 -34.86 14.49 33.02
C LYS A 144 -35.97 13.67 33.70
N LYS A 145 -36.08 13.77 35.03
CA LYS A 145 -37.27 13.32 35.77
C LYS A 145 -38.41 14.30 35.49
N LYS A 146 -39.56 13.76 35.07
CA LYS A 146 -40.87 14.42 35.18
C LYS A 146 -41.32 14.43 36.63
#